data_AF-Q6YYC1-F1
#
_entry.id   AF-Q6YYC1-F1
#
_cell.length_a   1.000
_cell.length_b   1.000
_cell.length_c   1.000
_cell.angle_alpha   90.00
_cell.angle_beta   90.00
_cell.angle_gamma   90.00
#
_symmetry.space_group_name_H-M   'P 1'
#
loop_
_entity.id
_entity.type
_entity.pdbx_description
1 polymer ?
#
loop_
_entity_poly.entity_id
_entity_poly.type
_entity_poly.pdbx_seq_one_letter_code
_entity_poly.pdbx_strand_id
1 'polypeptide(L)'
;MAASASGEKKRQAQPQPSSSSGAGAVVVAGGGAAQQIILLHRTLHMELLKEAGEMAAACGGDVHAIVFFPGGSRAEYHTFRGAPIAAARARAVARRRREAEAAAAALRGVVAMDVSGMAAEEVEAHRRKLLALKAAVVRKLQEKAAAAVANVAAGDDDDAGRSNKIRKIE
;
A
#
# COMPACT_ATOMS: atom_id res chain seq x y z
N MET A 1 -31.35 -22.00 1.28
CA MET A 1 -30.90 -23.39 1.05
C MET A 1 -29.91 -23.40 -0.11
N ALA A 2 -29.02 -24.40 -0.12
CA ALA A 2 -27.95 -24.68 -1.10
C ALA A 2 -26.58 -24.03 -0.79
N ALA A 3 -25.78 -24.82 -0.07
CA ALA A 3 -24.36 -24.62 0.18
C ALA A 3 -23.51 -25.16 -0.99
N SER A 4 -22.41 -24.45 -1.21
CA SER A 4 -21.17 -24.75 -1.92
C SER A 4 -20.80 -26.22 -2.16
N ALA A 5 -20.41 -26.53 -3.40
CA ALA A 5 -19.44 -27.56 -3.74
C ALA A 5 -18.83 -27.25 -5.12
N SER A 6 -17.67 -26.58 -5.18
CA SER A 6 -16.87 -26.49 -6.40
C SER A 6 -15.48 -27.01 -6.10
N GLY A 7 -15.20 -28.22 -6.60
CA GLY A 7 -14.00 -28.98 -6.33
C GLY A 7 -12.77 -28.42 -7.04
N GLU A 8 -11.73 -28.10 -6.25
CA GLU A 8 -10.41 -27.74 -6.73
C GLU A 8 -9.68 -28.98 -7.27
N LYS A 9 -9.54 -29.06 -8.60
CA LYS A 9 -8.71 -30.05 -9.28
C LYS A 9 -7.22 -29.77 -9.02
N LYS A 10 -6.59 -30.66 -8.25
CA LYS A 10 -5.13 -30.82 -8.10
C LYS A 10 -4.45 -30.87 -9.47
N ARG A 11 -3.71 -29.82 -9.83
CA ARG A 11 -2.69 -29.87 -10.88
C ARG A 11 -1.34 -30.13 -10.22
N GLN A 12 -0.89 -31.38 -10.26
CA GLN A 12 0.50 -31.76 -9.98
C GLN A 12 1.38 -31.19 -11.10
N ALA A 13 2.09 -30.10 -10.82
CA ALA A 13 3.24 -29.69 -11.60
C ALA A 13 4.46 -30.38 -10.98
N GLN A 14 5.04 -31.33 -11.70
CA GLN A 14 6.25 -32.05 -11.36
C GLN A 14 7.46 -31.19 -11.77
N PRO A 15 8.27 -30.66 -10.83
CA PRO A 15 9.49 -29.97 -11.19
C PRO A 15 10.59 -31.00 -11.43
N GLN A 16 11.15 -31.01 -12.64
CA GLN A 16 12.37 -31.75 -12.94
C GLN A 16 13.57 -31.07 -12.26
N PRO A 17 14.37 -31.79 -11.45
CA PRO A 17 15.61 -31.28 -10.89
C PRO A 17 16.72 -31.37 -11.94
N SER A 18 16.98 -30.27 -12.63
CA SER A 18 18.23 -30.11 -13.38
C SER A 18 19.37 -29.90 -12.39
N SER A 19 20.19 -30.93 -12.27
CA SER A 19 21.48 -30.99 -11.61
C SER A 19 22.44 -29.92 -12.13
N SER A 20 22.99 -29.08 -11.26
CA SER A 20 24.35 -28.57 -11.42
C SER A 20 25.02 -28.46 -10.05
N SER A 21 26.16 -29.12 -9.99
CA SER A 21 27.03 -29.35 -8.85
C SER A 21 27.69 -28.05 -8.39
N GLY A 22 27.55 -27.73 -7.12
CA GLY A 22 28.17 -26.57 -6.47
C GLY A 22 28.27 -26.81 -4.97
N ALA A 23 28.80 -27.97 -4.58
CA ALA A 23 29.01 -28.36 -3.19
C ALA A 23 30.19 -27.58 -2.58
N GLY A 24 29.97 -26.30 -2.30
CA GLY A 24 30.79 -25.53 -1.37
C GLY A 24 30.47 -25.96 0.06
N ALA A 25 30.97 -27.12 0.46
CA ALA A 25 30.88 -27.60 1.85
C ALA A 25 31.78 -26.74 2.73
N VAL A 26 31.29 -25.58 3.18
CA VAL A 26 31.90 -24.83 4.28
C VAL A 26 31.66 -25.66 5.53
N VAL A 27 32.65 -26.49 5.87
CA VAL A 27 32.72 -27.23 7.14
C VAL A 27 32.90 -26.20 8.26
N VAL A 28 31.79 -25.72 8.83
CA VAL A 28 31.82 -24.88 10.02
C VAL A 28 32.19 -25.78 11.20
N ALA A 29 33.48 -25.82 11.50
CA ALA A 29 34.04 -26.37 12.73
C ALA A 29 33.50 -25.56 13.93
N GLY A 30 32.42 -26.01 14.52
CA GLY A 30 31.78 -25.35 15.65
C GLY A 30 30.32 -25.78 15.78
N GLY A 31 30.09 -26.99 16.30
CA GLY A 31 28.74 -27.54 16.46
C GLY A 31 27.78 -26.62 17.22
N GLY A 32 28.29 -25.78 18.12
CA GLY A 32 27.49 -24.74 18.78
C GLY A 32 27.02 -23.62 17.85
N ALA A 33 27.89 -23.12 16.97
CA ALA A 33 27.55 -22.06 16.02
C ALA A 33 26.58 -22.56 14.94
N ALA A 34 26.80 -23.78 14.42
CA ALA A 34 25.90 -24.39 13.45
C ALA A 34 24.47 -24.56 14.02
N GLN A 35 24.35 -25.00 15.28
CA GLN A 35 23.05 -25.15 15.93
C GLN A 35 22.36 -23.80 16.15
N GLN A 36 23.11 -22.76 16.51
CA GLN A 36 22.56 -21.39 16.63
C GLN A 36 22.05 -20.86 15.30
N ILE A 37 22.79 -21.10 14.19
CA ILE A 37 22.37 -20.70 12.84
C ILE A 37 21.07 -21.41 12.46
N ILE A 38 20.92 -22.70 12.77
CA ILE A 38 19.69 -23.46 12.48
C ILE A 38 18.50 -22.91 13.27
N LEU A 39 18.70 -22.57 14.56
CA LEU A 39 17.64 -21.98 15.38
C LEU A 39 17.24 -20.59 14.87
N LEU A 40 18.22 -19.73 14.57
CA LEU A 40 17.98 -18.40 14.03
C LEU A 40 17.27 -18.47 12.67
N HIS A 41 17.73 -19.37 11.78
CA HIS A 41 17.09 -19.61 10.49
C HIS A 41 15.63 -20.01 10.68
N ARG A 42 15.33 -20.91 11.61
CA ARG A 42 13.94 -21.33 11.89
C ARG A 42 13.08 -20.16 12.36
N THR A 43 13.58 -19.30 13.24
CA THR A 43 12.84 -18.12 13.72
C THR A 43 12.56 -17.16 12.57
N LEU A 44 13.60 -16.74 11.83
CA LEU A 44 13.46 -15.83 10.70
C LEU A 44 12.61 -16.42 9.58
N HIS A 45 12.69 -17.74 9.37
CA HIS A 45 11.85 -18.46 8.42
C HIS A 45 10.37 -18.33 8.78
N MET A 46 10.01 -18.56 10.04
CA MET A 46 8.63 -18.42 10.50
C MET A 46 8.12 -16.97 10.40
N GLU A 47 8.98 -15.99 10.70
CA GLU A 47 8.67 -14.57 10.54
C GLU A 47 8.41 -14.21 9.07
N LEU A 48 9.27 -14.66 8.15
CA LEU A 48 9.11 -14.46 6.72
C LEU A 48 7.79 -15.07 6.22
N LEU A 49 7.46 -16.31 6.62
CA LEU A 49 6.21 -16.95 6.20
C LEU A 49 4.98 -16.21 6.72
N LYS A 50 5.05 -15.69 7.95
CA LYS A 50 3.99 -14.88 8.53
C LYS A 50 3.81 -13.57 7.74
N GLU A 51 4.89 -12.84 7.50
CA GLU A 51 4.85 -11.57 6.76
C GLU A 51 4.40 -11.77 5.31
N ALA A 52 4.86 -12.83 4.63
CA ALA A 52 4.42 -13.19 3.29
C ALA A 52 2.92 -13.49 3.23
N GLY A 53 2.39 -14.21 4.23
CA GLY A 53 0.96 -14.47 4.37
C GLY A 53 0.14 -13.20 4.62
N GLU A 54 0.60 -12.33 5.50
CA GLU A 54 -0.03 -11.03 5.77
C GLU A 54 -0.02 -10.12 4.53
N MET A 55 1.08 -10.11 3.77
CA MET A 55 1.21 -9.36 2.53
C MET A 55 0.27 -9.89 1.45
N ALA A 56 0.17 -11.21 1.26
CA ALA A 56 -0.78 -11.82 0.34
C ALA A 56 -2.22 -11.42 0.67
N ALA A 57 -2.59 -11.47 1.96
CA ALA A 57 -3.90 -11.06 2.44
C ALA A 57 -4.18 -9.55 2.24
N ALA A 58 -3.15 -8.70 2.38
CA ALA A 58 -3.28 -7.25 2.25
C ALA A 58 -3.36 -6.78 0.79
N CYS A 59 -2.54 -7.36 -0.10
CA CYS A 59 -2.48 -6.98 -1.51
C CYS A 59 -3.59 -7.66 -2.34
N GLY A 60 -4.06 -8.82 -1.88
CA GLY A 60 -5.03 -9.65 -2.59
C GLY A 60 -4.48 -10.38 -3.82
N GLY A 61 -3.15 -10.51 -3.88
CA GLY A 61 -2.46 -11.35 -4.85
C GLY A 61 -1.77 -12.51 -4.15
N ASP A 62 -1.39 -13.53 -4.91
CA ASP A 62 -0.64 -14.66 -4.38
C ASP A 62 0.82 -14.26 -4.18
N VAL A 63 1.39 -14.60 -3.03
CA VAL A 63 2.81 -14.40 -2.72
C VAL A 63 3.48 -15.76 -2.70
N HIS A 64 4.56 -15.89 -3.45
CA HIS A 64 5.38 -17.09 -3.47
C HIS A 64 6.70 -16.81 -2.76
N ALA A 65 7.04 -17.63 -1.77
CA ALA A 65 8.29 -17.55 -1.04
C ALA A 65 9.09 -18.82 -1.29
N ILE A 66 10.36 -18.66 -1.66
CA ILE A 66 11.32 -19.76 -1.78
C ILE A 66 12.33 -19.59 -0.67
N VAL A 67 12.42 -20.57 0.23
CA VAL A 67 13.35 -20.52 1.35
C VAL A 67 14.40 -21.60 1.18
N PHE A 68 15.65 -21.17 1.16
CA PHE A 68 16.81 -22.05 1.14
C PHE A 68 17.26 -22.33 2.57
N PHE A 69 17.51 -23.60 2.88
CA PHE A 69 17.99 -24.00 4.19
C PHE A 69 19.50 -23.75 4.32
N PRO A 70 20.00 -23.47 5.52
CA PRO A 70 21.43 -23.30 5.76
C PRO A 70 22.17 -24.58 5.33
N GLY A 71 23.25 -24.40 4.56
CA GLY A 71 24.00 -25.49 3.92
C GLY A 71 23.55 -25.81 2.48
N GLY A 72 22.50 -25.17 1.97
CA GLY A 72 22.13 -25.21 0.54
C GLY A 72 21.60 -26.56 0.01
N SER A 73 21.41 -27.54 0.90
CA SER A 73 20.98 -28.90 0.53
C SER A 73 19.49 -29.00 0.18
N ARG A 74 18.68 -28.03 0.61
CA ARG A 74 17.23 -28.04 0.45
C ARG A 74 16.67 -26.64 0.25
N ALA A 75 15.63 -26.56 -0.56
CA ALA A 75 14.75 -25.40 -0.65
C ALA A 75 13.30 -25.83 -0.43
N GLU A 76 12.51 -24.97 0.20
CA GLU A 76 11.07 -25.13 0.33
C GLU A 76 10.33 -24.00 -0.38
N TYR A 77 9.28 -24.38 -1.10
CA TYR A 77 8.42 -23.46 -1.83
C TYR A 77 7.10 -23.30 -1.08
N HIS A 78 6.77 -22.06 -0.75
CA HIS A 78 5.55 -21.69 -0.05
C HIS A 78 4.71 -20.78 -0.94
N THR A 79 3.41 -21.05 -1.01
CA THR A 79 2.45 -20.20 -1.72
C THR A 79 1.38 -19.72 -0.76
N PHE A 80 1.30 -18.41 -0.61
CA PHE A 80 0.32 -17.73 0.20
C PHE A 80 -0.73 -17.15 -0.74
N ARG A 81 -1.94 -17.72 -0.71
CA ARG A 81 -3.02 -17.23 -1.54
C ARG A 81 -3.58 -15.94 -0.98
N GLY A 82 -3.64 -14.91 -1.81
CA GLY A 82 -4.27 -13.65 -1.45
C GLY A 82 -5.79 -13.79 -1.39
N ALA A 83 -6.44 -12.90 -0.63
CA ALA A 83 -7.88 -12.70 -0.81
C ALA A 83 -8.12 -12.11 -2.22
N PRO A 84 -9.31 -12.26 -2.84
CA PRO A 84 -9.59 -11.58 -4.11
C PRO A 84 -9.26 -10.08 -4.02
N ILE A 85 -8.56 -9.52 -5.01
CA ILE A 85 -8.09 -8.12 -5.02
C ILE A 85 -9.21 -7.13 -4.64
N ALA A 86 -10.44 -7.38 -5.11
CA ALA A 86 -11.61 -6.57 -4.77
C ALA A 86 -11.90 -6.55 -3.25
N ALA A 87 -11.82 -7.70 -2.58
CA ALA A 87 -12.01 -7.81 -1.13
C ALA A 87 -10.85 -7.15 -0.37
N ALA A 88 -9.61 -7.30 -0.84
CA ALA A 88 -8.44 -6.65 -0.26
C ALA A 88 -8.54 -5.11 -0.35
N ARG A 89 -8.91 -4.58 -1.52
CA ARG A 89 -9.18 -3.14 -1.71
C ARG A 89 -10.31 -2.65 -0.82
N ALA A 90 -11.42 -3.37 -0.73
CA ALA A 90 -12.53 -3.00 0.14
C ALA A 90 -12.12 -2.93 1.62
N ARG A 91 -11.31 -3.89 2.09
CA ARG A 91 -10.75 -3.87 3.44
C ARG A 91 -9.80 -2.69 3.65
N ALA A 92 -8.93 -2.38 2.69
CA ALA A 92 -8.01 -1.26 2.78
C ALA A 92 -8.77 0.08 2.85
N VAL A 93 -9.81 0.26 2.02
CA VAL A 93 -10.68 1.44 2.07
C VAL A 93 -11.43 1.52 3.41
N ALA A 94 -12.00 0.42 3.89
CA ALA A 94 -12.68 0.38 5.17
C ALA A 94 -11.73 0.71 6.34
N ARG A 95 -10.48 0.21 6.29
CA ARG A 95 -9.45 0.53 7.29
C ARG A 95 -9.09 2.01 7.26
N ARG A 96 -8.79 2.57 6.08
CA ARG A 96 -8.51 4.01 5.94
C ARG A 96 -9.65 4.88 6.42
N ARG A 97 -10.90 4.47 6.17
CA ARG A 97 -12.08 5.17 6.68
C ARG A 97 -12.13 5.15 8.21
N ARG A 98 -11.93 3.99 8.83
CA ARG A 98 -11.88 3.87 10.31
C ARG A 98 -10.73 4.67 10.91
N GLU A 99 -9.55 4.62 10.30
CA GLU A 99 -8.39 5.43 10.71
C GLU A 99 -8.69 6.93 10.60
N ALA A 100 -9.32 7.37 9.50
CA ALA A 100 -9.74 8.76 9.31
C ALA A 100 -10.83 9.18 10.32
N GLU A 101 -11.79 8.30 10.61
CA GLU A 101 -12.83 8.54 11.62
C GLU A 101 -12.22 8.64 13.03
N ALA A 102 -11.26 7.77 13.37
CA ALA A 102 -10.54 7.81 14.63
C ALA A 102 -9.66 9.06 14.76
N ALA A 103 -8.94 9.43 13.71
CA ALA A 103 -8.15 10.67 13.67
C ALA A 103 -9.04 11.91 13.79
N ALA A 104 -10.20 11.93 13.12
CA ALA A 104 -11.17 13.01 13.24
C ALA A 104 -11.81 13.06 14.64
N ALA A 105 -12.02 11.91 15.31
CA ALA A 105 -12.48 11.88 16.69
C ALA A 105 -11.41 12.41 17.66
N ALA A 106 -10.15 12.01 17.50
CA ALA A 106 -9.03 12.53 18.28
C ALA A 106 -8.88 14.05 18.10
N LEU A 107 -8.92 14.53 16.86
CA LEU A 107 -8.89 15.96 16.56
C LEU A 107 -10.06 16.70 17.20
N ARG A 108 -11.28 16.16 17.14
CA ARG A 108 -12.44 16.75 17.84
C ARG A 108 -12.23 16.80 19.35
N GLY A 109 -11.60 15.78 19.94
CA GLY A 109 -11.24 15.77 21.35
C GLY A 109 -10.28 16.89 21.72
N VAL A 110 -9.19 17.05 20.95
CA VAL A 110 -8.21 18.14 21.14
C VAL A 110 -8.87 19.51 20.99
N VAL A 111 -9.64 19.72 19.92
CA VAL A 111 -10.36 20.98 19.69
C VAL A 111 -11.36 21.26 20.82
N ALA A 112 -12.04 20.25 21.35
CA ALA A 112 -12.97 20.44 22.46
C ALA A 112 -12.25 20.88 23.74
N MET A 113 -11.05 20.33 24.03
CA MET A 113 -10.23 20.76 25.16
C MET A 113 -9.77 22.21 24.98
N ASP A 114 -9.25 22.57 23.81
CA ASP A 114 -8.81 23.94 23.53
C ASP A 114 -9.96 24.95 23.64
N VAL A 115 -11.12 24.64 23.05
CA VAL A 115 -12.29 25.54 23.07
C VAL A 115 -12.89 25.65 24.47
N SER A 116 -12.75 24.64 25.33
CA SER A 116 -13.26 24.70 26.71
C SER A 116 -12.53 25.71 27.60
N GLY A 117 -11.27 26.05 27.27
CA GLY A 117 -10.51 27.10 27.94
C GLY A 117 -10.68 28.49 27.33
N MET A 118 -11.27 28.59 26.12
CA MET A 118 -11.42 29.87 25.42
C MET A 118 -12.61 30.67 25.97
N ALA A 119 -12.42 31.97 26.15
CA ALA A 119 -13.51 32.89 26.48
C ALA A 119 -14.54 32.93 25.33
N ALA A 120 -15.82 33.06 25.65
CA ALA A 120 -16.90 33.02 24.66
C ALA A 120 -16.73 34.05 23.52
N GLU A 121 -16.21 35.24 23.84
CA GLU A 121 -15.92 36.30 22.86
C GLU A 121 -14.85 35.89 21.84
N GLU A 122 -13.79 35.21 22.29
CA GLU A 122 -12.73 34.71 21.40
C GLU A 122 -13.25 33.62 20.47
N VAL A 123 -14.13 32.75 20.98
CA VAL A 123 -14.80 31.71 20.17
C VAL A 123 -15.65 32.35 19.07
N GLU A 124 -16.40 33.41 19.39
CA GLU A 124 -17.16 34.15 18.39
C GLU A 124 -16.27 34.84 17.35
N ALA A 125 -15.20 35.49 17.78
CA ALA A 125 -14.24 36.13 16.88
C ALA A 125 -13.61 35.11 15.92
N HIS A 126 -13.19 33.96 16.45
CA HIS A 126 -12.64 32.87 15.64
C HIS A 126 -13.68 32.30 14.66
N ARG A 127 -14.93 32.13 15.09
CA ARG A 127 -16.05 31.70 14.23
C ARG A 127 -16.27 32.69 13.08
N ARG A 128 -16.30 34.00 13.34
CA ARG A 128 -16.46 35.04 12.31
C ARG A 128 -15.30 34.99 11.31
N LYS A 129 -14.07 34.85 11.78
CA LYS A 129 -12.88 34.72 10.92
C LYS A 129 -12.93 33.46 10.04
N LEU A 130 -13.35 32.32 10.59
CA LEU A 130 -13.52 31.08 9.83
C LEU A 130 -14.60 31.21 8.74
N LEU A 131 -15.73 31.85 9.04
CA LEU A 131 -16.78 32.09 8.03
C LEU A 131 -16.29 33.02 6.91
N ALA A 132 -15.57 34.09 7.25
CA ALA A 132 -14.97 34.98 6.25
C ALA A 132 -13.96 34.26 5.34
N LEU A 133 -13.10 33.40 5.92
CA LEU A 133 -12.16 32.58 5.15
C LEU A 133 -12.89 31.58 4.23
N LYS A 134 -13.93 30.91 4.73
CA LYS A 134 -14.76 30.00 3.92
C LYS A 134 -15.39 30.74 2.74
N ALA A 135 -15.96 31.92 2.96
CA ALA A 135 -16.53 32.74 1.89
C ALA A 135 -15.46 33.15 0.86
N ALA A 136 -14.26 33.55 1.31
CA ALA A 136 -13.16 33.91 0.42
C ALA A 136 -12.67 32.73 -0.43
N VAL A 137 -12.61 31.52 0.14
CA VAL A 137 -12.25 30.29 -0.60
C VAL A 137 -13.30 29.96 -1.65
N VAL A 138 -14.58 29.99 -1.29
CA VAL A 138 -15.69 29.76 -2.24
C VAL A 138 -15.63 30.76 -3.39
N ARG A 139 -15.41 32.04 -3.09
CA ARG A 139 -15.27 33.07 -4.11
C ARG A 139 -14.09 32.80 -5.04
N LYS A 140 -12.91 32.44 -4.51
CA LYS A 140 -11.75 32.08 -5.34
C LYS A 140 -11.98 30.83 -6.19
N LEU A 141 -12.73 29.85 -5.69
CA LEU A 141 -13.09 28.66 -6.47
C LEU A 141 -14.07 29.01 -7.60
N GLN A 142 -15.04 29.90 -7.35
CA GLN A 142 -15.95 30.41 -8.37
C GLN A 142 -15.22 31.25 -9.42
N GLU A 143 -14.33 32.16 -9.01
CA GLU A 143 -13.46 32.94 -9.91
C GLU A 143 -12.59 32.02 -10.77
N LYS A 144 -11.98 30.98 -10.18
CA LYS A 144 -11.18 29.98 -10.93
C LYS A 144 -12.04 29.15 -11.88
N ALA A 145 -13.25 28.76 -11.47
CA ALA A 145 -14.17 28.05 -12.35
C ALA A 145 -14.61 28.93 -13.53
N ALA A 146 -14.92 30.20 -13.29
CA ALA A 146 -15.26 31.16 -14.33
C ALA A 146 -14.07 31.40 -15.29
N ALA A 147 -12.85 31.54 -14.76
CA ALA A 147 -11.64 31.68 -15.58
C ALA A 147 -11.33 30.41 -16.39
N ALA A 148 -11.55 29.21 -15.81
CA ALA A 148 -11.38 27.95 -16.53
C ALA A 148 -12.40 27.83 -17.69
N VAL A 149 -13.66 28.21 -17.46
CA VAL A 149 -14.69 28.24 -18.51
C VAL A 149 -14.35 29.29 -19.57
N ALA A 150 -13.88 30.47 -19.18
CA ALA A 150 -13.45 31.51 -20.13
C ALA A 150 -12.24 31.07 -20.98
N ASN A 151 -11.26 30.37 -20.38
CA ASN A 151 -10.12 29.84 -21.12
C ASN A 151 -10.48 28.68 -22.06
N VAL A 152 -11.47 27.86 -21.69
CA VAL A 152 -12.01 26.83 -22.60
C VAL A 152 -12.75 27.50 -23.77
N ALA A 153 -13.50 28.59 -23.51
CA ALA A 153 -14.19 29.33 -24.56
C ALA A 153 -13.25 30.15 -25.47
N ALA A 154 -12.09 30.58 -24.96
CA ALA A 154 -11.10 31.34 -25.74
C ALA A 154 -10.03 30.44 -26.42
N GLY A 155 -10.01 29.15 -26.13
CA GLY A 155 -8.97 28.22 -26.57
C GLY A 155 -9.34 27.35 -27.78
N ASP A 156 -10.47 27.60 -28.44
CA ASP A 156 -10.93 26.76 -29.56
C ASP A 156 -10.61 27.33 -30.95
N ASP A 157 -9.80 28.38 -31.04
CA ASP A 157 -9.20 28.82 -32.31
C ASP A 157 -7.71 29.14 -32.10
N ASP A 158 -6.86 28.50 -32.90
CA ASP A 158 -5.41 28.72 -33.10
C ASP A 158 -4.39 28.08 -32.13
N ASP A 159 -4.18 26.75 -32.22
CA ASP A 159 -2.80 26.20 -32.15
C ASP A 159 -2.62 24.95 -33.04
N ALA A 160 -3.05 25.07 -34.30
CA ALA A 160 -2.49 24.28 -35.38
C ALA A 160 -1.15 24.92 -35.80
N GLY A 161 -0.01 24.48 -35.28
CA GLY A 161 1.26 24.89 -35.90
C GLY A 161 2.58 24.75 -35.14
N ARG A 162 2.63 24.30 -33.89
CA ARG A 162 3.92 24.05 -33.21
C ARG A 162 4.47 22.66 -33.52
N SER A 163 4.65 22.34 -34.80
CA SER A 163 5.45 21.21 -35.22
C SER A 163 6.91 21.47 -34.85
N ASN A 164 7.42 20.61 -33.97
CA ASN A 164 8.75 20.63 -33.39
C ASN A 164 9.83 20.73 -34.48
N LYS A 165 10.49 21.90 -34.55
CA LYS A 165 11.71 22.11 -35.33
C LYS A 165 12.88 21.40 -34.64
N ILE A 166 12.97 20.09 -34.82
CA ILE A 166 14.18 19.31 -34.51
C ILE A 166 15.26 19.80 -35.49
N ARG A 167 16.18 20.64 -35.00
CA ARG A 167 17.30 21.16 -35.79
C ARG A 167 18.28 20.02 -36.05
N LYS A 168 18.62 19.81 -37.32
CA LYS A 168 19.68 18.90 -37.78
C LYS A 168 21.02 19.51 -37.37
N ILE A 169 21.84 18.76 -36.63
CA ILE A 169 23.21 19.15 -36.27
C ILE A 169 24.10 18.71 -37.44
N GLU A 170 24.79 19.66 -38.07
CA GLU A 170 25.86 19.43 -39.05
C GLU A 170 27.16 19.02 -38.35
#